data_AF-A0A925DQ23-F1
#
_entry.id   AF-A0A925DQ23-F1
#
_cell.length_a   1.000
_cell.length_b   1.000
_cell.length_c   1.000
_cell.angle_alpha   90.00
_cell.angle_beta   90.00
_cell.angle_gamma   90.00
#
_symmetry.space_group_name_H-M   'P 1'
#
loop_
_entity.id
_entity.type
_entity.pdbx_description
1 polymer ?
#
loop_
_entity_poly.entity_id
_entity_poly.type
_entity_poly.pdbx_seq_one_letter_code
_entity_poly.pdbx_strand_id
1 'polypeptide(L)'
;IKYIFETHFHADFVSGHVDLAEKTGATIVFGPNAETTFKSHIAKDNEEFSIGKIKIRVLHTPGHTPESSTYLLIDENGKEFCIFTGDTLFIGDVGRPDLAIKSDLTQEDLAGMLYDSLRKKIMPLPGNIIVYPAHGAGSACGKNMSKETFDTLEHQKEVNYALQNISRADFIKELTTGILPPPQYFPKNAMLNKTGYENYDSVIKKGSHALSADEFEKIANEENAIVLDVRKPADYTQGHIPNSIFIGLDGQFAPWVGALITDLKQAIVLVAPDGREEETIMRLSRVGYDNTIGYLKGGLETWKNAGKETDTLLSIPAEKFAEEYKNENINVLDVRKPGEFDAQHLLKAESKPLDFINDWTNSVDKNKTYHIHCAGGYRSVIAASILKARGFKNLIDVAGGFSAIQKTAIATTEFECPSTKK
;
A
#
# COMPACT_ATOMS: atom_id res chain seq x y z
N ILE A 1 23.23 -16.54 -4.46
CA ILE A 1 22.07 -16.73 -3.57
C ILE A 1 21.64 -18.19 -3.73
N LYS A 2 21.37 -18.93 -2.64
CA LYS A 2 21.04 -20.37 -2.70
C LYS A 2 19.54 -20.67 -2.54
N TYR A 3 18.88 -19.94 -1.64
CA TYR A 3 17.46 -20.07 -1.34
C TYR A 3 16.80 -18.68 -1.34
N ILE A 4 15.53 -18.66 -1.68
CA ILE A 4 14.63 -17.51 -1.55
C ILE A 4 13.47 -18.00 -0.68
N PHE A 5 13.43 -17.55 0.56
CA PHE A 5 12.40 -17.98 1.52
C PHE A 5 11.25 -16.97 1.48
N GLU A 6 10.11 -17.41 0.97
CA GLU A 6 8.87 -16.63 1.00
C GLU A 6 8.08 -17.03 2.24
N THR A 7 7.70 -16.06 3.08
CA THR A 7 6.95 -16.37 4.31
C THR A 7 5.50 -16.71 4.03
N HIS A 8 4.93 -16.16 2.95
CA HIS A 8 3.56 -16.37 2.49
C HIS A 8 3.40 -15.79 1.07
N PHE A 9 2.25 -15.98 0.43
CA PHE A 9 1.90 -15.22 -0.77
C PHE A 9 1.55 -13.77 -0.40
N HIS A 10 2.51 -12.87 -0.58
CA HIS A 10 2.35 -11.45 -0.28
C HIS A 10 1.17 -10.85 -1.05
N ALA A 11 0.37 -10.02 -0.38
CA ALA A 11 -0.79 -9.38 -0.99
C ALA A 11 -0.52 -7.91 -1.34
N ASP A 12 0.40 -7.23 -0.67
CA ASP A 12 0.62 -5.80 -0.81
C ASP A 12 1.71 -5.44 -1.82
N PHE A 13 2.50 -6.42 -2.28
CA PHE A 13 3.48 -6.25 -3.35
C PHE A 13 3.66 -7.53 -4.19
N VAL A 14 4.23 -7.39 -5.38
CA VAL A 14 4.71 -8.51 -6.22
C VAL A 14 6.13 -8.85 -5.79
N SER A 15 6.33 -10.04 -5.21
CA SER A 15 7.63 -10.49 -4.72
C SER A 15 8.53 -10.88 -5.88
N GLY A 16 9.80 -10.46 -5.87
CA GLY A 16 10.79 -10.71 -6.93
C GLY A 16 11.36 -12.15 -6.96
N HIS A 17 10.71 -13.11 -6.30
CA HIS A 17 11.21 -14.48 -6.14
C HIS A 17 11.44 -15.23 -7.46
N VAL A 18 10.55 -15.07 -8.45
CA VAL A 18 10.67 -15.76 -9.76
C VAL A 18 11.89 -15.22 -10.52
N ASP A 19 11.96 -13.90 -10.72
CA ASP A 19 13.07 -13.28 -11.43
C ASP A 19 14.41 -13.52 -10.73
N LEU A 20 14.43 -13.49 -9.39
CA LEU A 20 15.64 -13.75 -8.63
C LEU A 20 16.07 -15.22 -8.74
N ALA A 21 15.14 -16.16 -8.72
CA ALA A 21 15.42 -17.58 -8.92
C ALA A 21 16.00 -17.84 -10.32
N GLU A 22 15.42 -17.24 -11.35
CA GLU A 22 15.92 -17.35 -12.73
C GLU A 22 17.35 -16.79 -12.86
N LYS A 23 17.61 -15.62 -12.28
CA LYS A 23 18.93 -14.96 -12.36
C LYS A 23 20.02 -15.67 -11.55
N THR A 24 19.67 -16.40 -10.50
CA THR A 24 20.65 -16.96 -9.54
C THR A 24 20.69 -18.47 -9.47
N GLY A 25 19.68 -19.17 -10.02
CA GLY A 25 19.46 -20.60 -9.80
C GLY A 25 19.01 -20.95 -8.38
N ALA A 26 18.65 -19.97 -7.55
CA ALA A 26 18.21 -20.21 -6.18
C ALA A 26 16.88 -20.97 -6.14
N THR A 27 16.69 -21.79 -5.11
CA THR A 27 15.42 -22.48 -4.87
C THR A 27 14.47 -21.58 -4.11
N ILE A 28 13.29 -21.33 -4.68
CA ILE A 28 12.18 -20.66 -3.99
C ILE A 28 11.59 -21.66 -2.99
N VAL A 29 11.45 -21.25 -1.74
CA VAL A 29 10.94 -22.07 -0.64
C VAL A 29 9.69 -21.41 -0.07
N PHE A 30 8.60 -22.17 -0.02
CA PHE A 30 7.36 -21.83 0.68
C PHE A 30 7.07 -22.85 1.78
N GLY A 31 6.18 -22.48 2.69
CA GLY A 31 5.67 -23.36 3.73
C GLY A 31 4.67 -24.42 3.25
N PRO A 32 4.19 -25.29 4.16
CA PRO A 32 3.10 -26.21 3.88
C PRO A 32 1.86 -25.52 3.31
N ASN A 33 1.09 -26.24 2.49
CA ASN A 33 -0.15 -25.77 1.83
C ASN A 33 0.05 -24.71 0.73
N ALA A 34 1.26 -24.26 0.47
CA ALA A 34 1.52 -23.43 -0.70
C ALA A 34 1.38 -24.23 -2.00
N GLU A 35 0.74 -23.62 -3.00
CA GLU A 35 0.57 -24.19 -4.33
C GLU A 35 1.03 -23.15 -5.36
N THR A 36 2.06 -23.46 -6.14
CA THR A 36 2.60 -22.52 -7.15
C THR A 36 2.51 -23.10 -8.56
N THR A 37 2.39 -22.24 -9.56
CA THR A 37 2.47 -22.67 -10.98
C THR A 37 3.91 -22.74 -11.49
N PHE A 38 4.84 -22.09 -10.80
CA PHE A 38 6.27 -22.14 -11.03
C PHE A 38 6.96 -23.15 -10.10
N LYS A 39 8.21 -23.49 -10.41
CA LYS A 39 9.01 -24.43 -9.62
C LYS A 39 9.35 -23.82 -8.25
N SER A 40 8.86 -24.46 -7.19
CA SER A 40 9.17 -24.12 -5.81
C SER A 40 9.39 -25.39 -4.98
N HIS A 41 10.02 -25.24 -3.82
CA HIS A 41 10.12 -26.28 -2.80
C HIS A 41 9.10 -25.99 -1.70
N ILE A 42 8.14 -26.89 -1.54
CA ILE A 42 7.13 -26.80 -0.48
C ILE A 42 7.69 -27.50 0.76
N ALA A 43 8.22 -26.71 1.68
CA ALA A 43 8.89 -27.20 2.89
C ALA A 43 7.88 -27.82 3.86
N LYS A 44 8.32 -28.84 4.60
CA LYS A 44 7.56 -29.39 5.73
C LYS A 44 7.80 -28.55 6.98
N ASP A 45 6.84 -28.59 7.91
CA ASP A 45 7.04 -28.05 9.25
C ASP A 45 8.26 -28.71 9.92
N ASN A 46 9.14 -27.90 10.50
CA ASN A 46 10.45 -28.23 11.07
C ASN A 46 11.53 -28.69 10.08
N GLU A 47 11.33 -28.54 8.76
CA GLU A 47 12.39 -28.80 7.79
C GLU A 47 13.55 -27.81 7.97
N GLU A 48 14.79 -28.31 7.92
CA GLU A 48 16.00 -27.51 8.12
C GLU A 48 16.80 -27.35 6.82
N PHE A 49 17.17 -26.12 6.50
CA PHE A 49 18.00 -25.76 5.35
C PHE A 49 19.37 -25.30 5.82
N SER A 50 20.43 -25.99 5.39
CA SER A 50 21.81 -25.62 5.73
C SER A 50 22.37 -24.57 4.76
N ILE A 51 22.90 -23.48 5.32
CA ILE A 51 23.52 -22.37 4.59
C ILE A 51 24.90 -22.10 5.22
N GLY A 52 25.94 -22.74 4.68
CA GLY A 52 27.25 -22.73 5.32
C GLY A 52 27.17 -23.39 6.70
N LYS A 53 27.47 -22.64 7.76
CA LYS A 53 27.43 -23.12 9.14
C LYS A 53 26.11 -22.87 9.88
N ILE A 54 25.24 -22.03 9.34
CA ILE A 54 23.94 -21.74 9.95
C ILE A 54 22.87 -22.66 9.36
N LYS A 55 21.76 -22.78 10.09
CA LYS A 55 20.55 -23.46 9.60
C LYS A 55 19.35 -22.52 9.67
N ILE A 56 18.45 -22.68 8.71
CA ILE A 56 17.11 -22.08 8.74
C ILE A 56 16.10 -23.21 8.94
N ARG A 57 15.35 -23.18 10.04
CA ARG A 57 14.25 -24.11 10.30
C ARG A 57 12.93 -23.46 9.94
N VAL A 58 12.10 -24.15 9.16
CA VAL A 58 10.75 -23.71 8.80
C VAL A 58 9.81 -24.06 9.94
N LEU A 59 8.98 -23.11 10.37
CA LEU A 59 7.88 -23.34 11.28
C LEU A 59 6.58 -22.96 10.56
N HIS A 60 5.68 -23.92 10.39
CA HIS A 60 4.38 -23.64 9.78
C HIS A 60 3.49 -22.89 10.78
N THR A 61 3.10 -21.69 10.39
CA THR A 61 2.41 -20.73 11.25
C THR A 61 1.22 -20.09 10.53
N PRO A 62 0.22 -20.91 10.14
CA PRO A 62 -0.96 -20.42 9.45
C PRO A 62 -1.70 -19.40 10.33
N GLY A 63 -2.29 -18.41 9.67
CA GLY A 63 -3.06 -17.38 10.36
C GLY A 63 -3.29 -16.16 9.49
N HIS A 64 -2.22 -15.46 9.12
CA HIS A 64 -2.31 -14.41 8.11
C HIS A 64 -2.76 -14.97 6.75
N THR A 65 -2.13 -16.08 6.35
CA THR A 65 -2.53 -16.93 5.22
C THR A 65 -2.41 -18.41 5.62
N PRO A 66 -3.05 -19.35 4.89
CA PRO A 66 -2.97 -20.78 5.18
C PRO A 66 -1.57 -21.40 5.05
N GLU A 67 -0.73 -20.84 4.18
CA GLU A 67 0.64 -21.29 3.92
C GLU A 67 1.71 -20.53 4.73
N SER A 68 1.30 -19.50 5.48
CA SER A 68 2.19 -18.67 6.28
C SER A 68 3.17 -19.53 7.09
N SER A 69 4.45 -19.21 6.96
CA SER A 69 5.54 -19.85 7.69
C SER A 69 6.53 -18.83 8.18
N THR A 70 7.08 -19.11 9.36
CA THR A 70 8.19 -18.36 9.94
C THR A 70 9.50 -19.14 9.78
N TYR A 71 10.61 -18.41 9.73
CA TYR A 71 11.93 -18.98 9.50
C TYR A 71 12.83 -18.71 10.71
N LEU A 72 13.15 -19.75 11.46
CA LEU A 72 14.01 -19.69 12.64
C LEU A 72 15.47 -19.91 12.23
N LEU A 73 16.33 -18.92 12.50
CA LEU A 73 17.76 -19.03 12.31
C LEU A 73 18.41 -19.68 13.53
N ILE A 74 19.18 -20.73 13.26
CA ILE A 74 20.02 -21.44 14.21
C ILE A 74 21.48 -21.17 13.83
N ASP A 75 22.24 -20.65 14.79
CA ASP A 75 23.63 -20.26 14.58
C ASP A 75 24.59 -21.48 14.44
N GLU A 76 25.88 -21.21 14.23
CA GLU A 76 26.90 -22.26 14.07
C GLU A 76 27.11 -23.14 15.31
N ASN A 77 26.63 -22.70 16.49
CA ASN A 77 26.70 -23.44 17.74
C ASN A 77 25.41 -24.21 18.05
N GLY A 78 24.43 -24.18 17.14
CA GLY A 78 23.13 -24.82 17.34
C GLY A 78 22.16 -24.01 18.21
N LYS A 79 22.44 -22.72 18.47
CA LYS A 79 21.57 -21.86 19.27
C LYS A 79 20.56 -21.14 18.37
N GLU A 80 19.31 -21.14 18.80
CA GLU A 80 18.25 -20.33 18.19
C GLU A 80 18.55 -18.84 18.42
N PHE A 81 18.71 -18.10 17.32
CA PHE A 81 19.26 -16.74 17.35
C PHE A 81 18.20 -15.67 17.02
N CYS A 82 17.51 -15.83 15.90
CA CYS A 82 16.44 -14.94 15.48
C CYS A 82 15.37 -15.67 14.67
N ILE A 83 14.20 -15.07 14.54
CA ILE A 83 13.08 -15.59 13.77
C ILE A 83 12.56 -14.53 12.81
N PHE A 84 12.41 -14.91 11.54
CA PHE A 84 11.74 -14.10 10.53
C PHE A 84 10.26 -14.48 10.54
N THR A 85 9.41 -13.59 11.04
CA THR A 85 8.02 -13.91 11.37
C THR A 85 7.03 -13.65 10.25
N GLY A 86 7.49 -13.09 9.12
CA GLY A 86 6.60 -12.67 8.05
C GLY A 86 5.51 -11.76 8.59
N ASP A 87 4.28 -12.10 8.25
CA ASP A 87 3.07 -11.42 8.74
C ASP A 87 2.35 -12.24 9.83
N THR A 88 2.97 -13.29 10.38
CA THR A 88 2.42 -14.00 11.55
C THR A 88 2.52 -13.16 12.82
N LEU A 89 3.65 -12.49 13.06
CA LEU A 89 3.88 -11.65 14.24
C LEU A 89 4.61 -10.38 13.84
N PHE A 90 4.07 -9.23 14.23
CA PHE A 90 4.68 -7.92 14.10
C PHE A 90 5.18 -7.39 15.45
N ILE A 91 5.91 -6.27 15.42
CA ILE A 91 6.24 -5.54 16.63
C ILE A 91 5.00 -4.79 17.11
N GLY A 92 4.41 -5.26 18.20
CA GLY A 92 3.20 -4.70 18.82
C GLY A 92 1.86 -5.18 18.24
N ASP A 93 1.87 -6.00 17.19
CA ASP A 93 0.65 -6.50 16.54
C ASP A 93 0.86 -7.86 15.85
N VAL A 94 -0.12 -8.33 15.09
CA VAL A 94 -0.07 -9.55 14.24
C VAL A 94 -0.75 -9.29 12.89
N GLY A 95 -0.54 -10.19 11.93
CA GLY A 95 -1.17 -10.08 10.61
C GLY A 95 -2.69 -10.21 10.65
N ARG A 96 -3.35 -9.45 9.77
CA ARG A 96 -4.79 -9.56 9.53
C ARG A 96 -5.16 -10.96 8.99
N PRO A 97 -6.29 -11.55 9.41
CA PRO A 97 -6.66 -12.93 9.04
C PRO A 97 -7.72 -13.01 7.91
N ASP A 98 -7.76 -12.06 6.98
CA ASP A 98 -8.84 -11.92 5.98
C ASP A 98 -8.32 -11.82 4.52
N LEU A 99 -7.08 -12.26 4.25
CA LEU A 99 -6.46 -12.18 2.92
C LEU A 99 -6.42 -13.51 2.15
N ALA A 100 -7.01 -14.59 2.68
CA ALA A 100 -6.97 -15.87 1.99
C ALA A 100 -7.74 -15.82 0.66
N ILE A 101 -7.01 -16.04 -0.44
CA ILE A 101 -7.58 -16.08 -1.79
C ILE A 101 -8.22 -17.45 -2.04
N LYS A 102 -9.50 -17.46 -2.44
CA LYS A 102 -10.23 -18.66 -2.90
C LYS A 102 -10.11 -19.83 -1.90
N SER A 103 -10.50 -19.57 -0.66
CA SER A 103 -10.51 -20.57 0.41
C SER A 103 -11.93 -20.68 0.99
N ASP A 104 -12.26 -21.87 1.50
CA ASP A 104 -13.46 -22.09 2.31
C ASP A 104 -13.27 -21.62 3.76
N LEU A 105 -12.08 -21.12 4.11
CA LEU A 105 -11.76 -20.60 5.44
C LEU A 105 -12.33 -19.20 5.66
N THR A 106 -12.97 -19.03 6.81
CA THR A 106 -13.45 -17.73 7.28
C THR A 106 -12.32 -16.92 7.92
N GLN A 107 -12.59 -15.63 8.15
CA GLN A 107 -11.70 -14.75 8.89
C GLN A 107 -11.47 -15.25 10.32
N GLU A 108 -12.50 -15.81 10.95
CA GLU A 108 -12.44 -16.39 12.29
C GLU A 108 -11.62 -17.68 12.34
N ASP A 109 -11.69 -18.50 11.29
CA ASP A 109 -10.86 -19.71 11.18
C ASP A 109 -9.38 -19.35 11.14
N LEU A 110 -9.02 -18.39 10.29
CA LEU A 110 -7.65 -17.88 10.15
C LEU A 110 -7.15 -17.20 11.43
N ALA A 111 -7.99 -16.39 12.09
CA ALA A 111 -7.66 -15.83 13.41
C ALA A 111 -7.43 -16.94 14.44
N GLY A 112 -8.24 -17.98 14.41
CA GLY A 112 -8.07 -19.15 15.26
C GLY A 112 -6.77 -19.92 15.00
N MET A 113 -6.40 -20.09 13.73
CA MET A 113 -5.11 -20.69 13.35
C MET A 113 -3.94 -19.82 13.83
N LEU A 114 -4.05 -18.50 13.69
CA LEU A 114 -3.02 -17.57 14.14
C LEU A 114 -2.78 -17.69 15.65
N TYR A 115 -3.86 -17.75 16.44
CA TYR A 115 -3.77 -17.99 17.89
C TYR A 115 -2.96 -19.26 18.20
N ASP A 116 -3.29 -20.36 17.51
CA ASP A 116 -2.60 -21.64 17.68
C ASP A 116 -1.12 -21.56 17.27
N SER A 117 -0.81 -20.91 16.15
CA SER A 117 0.55 -20.67 15.67
C SER A 117 1.39 -19.90 16.69
N LEU A 118 0.87 -18.80 17.23
CA LEU A 118 1.57 -17.99 18.22
C LEU A 118 1.85 -18.79 19.49
N ARG A 119 0.84 -19.49 20.02
CA ARG A 119 0.94 -20.21 21.30
C ARG A 119 1.78 -21.48 21.21
N LYS A 120 1.70 -22.22 20.11
CA LYS A 120 2.31 -23.56 19.98
C LYS A 120 3.67 -23.54 19.26
N LYS A 121 3.94 -22.53 18.42
CA LYS A 121 5.18 -22.47 17.61
C LYS A 121 6.11 -21.34 18.03
N ILE A 122 5.56 -20.13 18.22
CA ILE A 122 6.39 -18.94 18.45
C ILE A 122 6.71 -18.76 19.94
N MET A 123 5.71 -18.73 20.81
CA MET A 123 5.89 -18.49 22.24
C MET A 123 6.76 -19.52 22.98
N PRO A 124 6.83 -20.81 22.57
CA PRO A 124 7.75 -21.77 23.19
C PRO A 124 9.24 -21.50 22.93
N LEU A 125 9.58 -20.66 21.95
CA LEU A 125 10.97 -20.31 21.64
C LEU A 125 11.62 -19.49 22.77
N PRO A 126 12.97 -19.48 22.86
CA PRO A 126 13.70 -18.69 23.85
C PRO A 126 13.33 -17.21 23.78
N GLY A 127 13.07 -16.58 24.92
CA GLY A 127 12.65 -15.17 24.97
C GLY A 127 13.67 -14.19 24.36
N ASN A 128 14.95 -14.52 24.46
CA ASN A 128 16.04 -13.66 24.01
C ASN A 128 16.29 -13.68 22.48
N ILE A 129 15.51 -14.43 21.69
CA ILE A 129 15.65 -14.40 20.23
C ILE A 129 15.14 -13.07 19.66
N ILE A 130 15.74 -12.64 18.55
CA ILE A 130 15.31 -11.44 17.83
C ILE A 130 14.15 -11.80 16.88
N VAL A 131 13.10 -10.99 16.89
CA VAL A 131 11.93 -11.09 16.01
C VAL A 131 12.09 -10.09 14.87
N TYR A 132 12.07 -10.59 13.64
CA TYR A 132 12.09 -9.81 12.40
C TYR A 132 10.81 -10.01 11.59
N PRO A 133 9.84 -9.08 11.66
CA PRO A 133 8.65 -9.13 10.81
C PRO A 133 8.96 -8.79 9.35
N ALA A 134 8.00 -9.07 8.45
CA ALA A 134 8.06 -8.59 7.07
C ALA A 134 7.55 -7.15 6.89
N HIS A 135 6.73 -6.65 7.82
CA HIS A 135 6.15 -5.30 7.78
C HIS A 135 6.31 -4.53 9.10
N GLY A 136 6.15 -3.21 9.02
CA GLY A 136 6.20 -2.28 10.16
C GLY A 136 5.20 -1.14 10.00
N ALA A 137 5.34 -0.10 10.84
CA ALA A 137 4.42 1.05 10.88
C ALA A 137 4.03 1.59 9.49
N GLY A 138 2.72 1.68 9.24
CA GLY A 138 2.15 2.20 8.00
C GLY A 138 1.72 1.15 6.97
N SER A 139 2.07 -0.12 7.14
CA SER A 139 1.53 -1.20 6.30
C SER A 139 0.05 -1.49 6.59
N ALA A 140 -0.69 -1.91 5.56
CA ALA A 140 -2.11 -2.30 5.66
C ALA A 140 -2.32 -3.79 6.02
N CYS A 141 -1.23 -4.53 6.29
CA CYS A 141 -1.26 -5.93 6.71
C CYS A 141 -1.46 -6.11 8.23
N GLY A 142 -1.30 -5.04 9.01
CA GLY A 142 -1.55 -4.99 10.47
C GLY A 142 -2.32 -3.73 10.87
N LYS A 143 -2.87 -3.69 12.09
CA LYS A 143 -3.67 -2.55 12.60
C LYS A 143 -2.80 -1.46 13.22
N ASN A 144 -1.90 -1.83 14.13
CA ASN A 144 -1.17 -0.93 15.02
C ASN A 144 0.31 -1.35 15.16
N MET A 145 1.01 -1.48 14.04
CA MET A 145 2.43 -1.83 14.04
C MET A 145 3.30 -0.71 14.60
N SER A 146 4.28 -1.09 15.42
CA SER A 146 5.25 -0.17 15.99
C SER A 146 6.25 0.36 14.96
N LYS A 147 6.97 1.43 15.33
CA LYS A 147 7.99 2.06 14.46
C LYS A 147 9.30 1.29 14.44
N GLU A 148 9.56 0.49 15.47
CA GLU A 148 10.72 -0.37 15.62
C GLU A 148 10.68 -1.48 14.56
N THR A 149 11.83 -1.78 13.97
CA THR A 149 11.96 -2.75 12.86
C THR A 149 12.28 -4.17 13.33
N PHE A 150 12.60 -4.34 14.62
CA PHE A 150 12.83 -5.62 15.27
C PHE A 150 12.62 -5.46 16.78
N ASP A 151 12.45 -6.58 17.48
CA ASP A 151 12.38 -6.64 18.94
C ASP A 151 12.82 -8.01 19.46
N THR A 152 12.84 -8.23 20.77
CA THR A 152 12.98 -9.56 21.38
C THR A 152 11.62 -10.22 21.55
N LEU A 153 11.59 -11.56 21.50
CA LEU A 153 10.37 -12.31 21.76
C LEU A 153 9.87 -12.12 23.21
N GLU A 154 10.78 -11.96 24.17
CA GLU A 154 10.46 -11.69 25.57
C GLU A 154 9.72 -10.37 25.73
N HIS A 155 10.25 -9.27 25.17
CA HIS A 155 9.57 -7.99 25.24
C HIS A 155 8.21 -8.02 24.50
N GLN A 156 8.11 -8.71 23.35
CA GLN A 156 6.82 -8.90 22.69
C GLN A 156 5.82 -9.69 23.54
N LYS A 157 6.25 -10.67 24.33
CA LYS A 157 5.37 -11.35 25.31
C LYS A 157 4.87 -10.42 26.41
N GLU A 158 5.57 -9.30 26.68
CA GLU A 158 5.17 -8.30 27.66
C GLU A 158 4.20 -7.25 27.08
N VAL A 159 4.45 -6.80 25.84
CA VAL A 159 3.76 -5.62 25.28
C VAL A 159 2.75 -5.93 24.16
N ASN A 160 2.88 -7.06 23.47
CA ASN A 160 2.01 -7.38 22.34
C ASN A 160 0.72 -8.05 22.86
N TYR A 161 -0.44 -7.42 22.60
CA TYR A 161 -1.75 -7.93 23.04
C TYR A 161 -1.99 -9.38 22.59
N ALA A 162 -1.50 -9.74 21.41
CA ALA A 162 -1.66 -11.05 20.82
C ALA A 162 -0.92 -12.15 21.58
N LEU A 163 0.12 -11.80 22.35
CA LEU A 163 0.93 -12.73 23.14
C LEU A 163 0.55 -12.76 24.63
N GLN A 164 -0.36 -11.88 25.06
CA GLN A 164 -0.85 -11.83 26.44
C GLN A 164 -1.70 -13.05 26.81
N ASN A 165 -2.03 -13.17 28.10
CA ASN A 165 -2.98 -14.17 28.58
C ASN A 165 -4.42 -13.80 28.19
N ILE A 166 -4.76 -14.06 26.92
CA ILE A 166 -6.08 -13.82 26.31
C ILE A 166 -6.69 -15.16 25.87
N SER A 167 -8.02 -15.29 26.01
CA SER A 167 -8.74 -16.47 25.55
C SER A 167 -8.74 -16.52 24.01
N ARG A 168 -8.88 -17.72 23.42
CA ARG A 168 -8.98 -17.86 21.95
C ARG A 168 -10.15 -17.05 21.38
N ALA A 169 -11.28 -17.02 22.07
CA ALA A 169 -12.47 -16.29 21.63
C ALA A 169 -12.24 -14.76 21.67
N ASP A 170 -11.66 -14.25 22.75
CA ASP A 170 -11.36 -12.82 22.88
C ASP A 170 -10.27 -12.39 21.89
N PHE A 171 -9.27 -13.24 21.63
CA PHE A 171 -8.26 -12.99 20.60
C PHE A 171 -8.89 -12.85 19.21
N ILE A 172 -9.75 -13.79 18.81
CA ILE A 172 -10.44 -13.74 17.52
C ILE A 172 -11.26 -12.46 17.44
N LYS A 173 -12.03 -12.13 18.47
CA LYS A 173 -12.84 -10.91 18.49
C LYS A 173 -11.99 -9.64 18.35
N GLU A 174 -10.92 -9.52 19.15
CA GLU A 174 -10.02 -8.37 19.14
C GLU A 174 -9.33 -8.23 17.77
N LEU A 175 -8.83 -9.33 17.22
CA LEU A 175 -8.15 -9.33 15.92
C LEU A 175 -9.11 -8.99 14.78
N THR A 176 -10.38 -9.40 14.84
CA THR A 176 -11.34 -9.19 13.74
C THR A 176 -12.08 -7.84 13.80
N THR A 177 -12.14 -7.21 14.97
CA THR A 177 -12.86 -5.93 15.15
C THR A 177 -12.13 -4.75 14.49
N GLY A 178 -12.83 -3.95 13.69
CA GLY A 178 -12.29 -2.72 13.12
C GLY A 178 -11.30 -2.90 11.95
N ILE A 179 -11.19 -4.10 11.36
CA ILE A 179 -10.42 -4.30 10.13
C ILE A 179 -11.18 -3.65 8.96
N LEU A 180 -10.51 -2.73 8.26
CA LEU A 180 -11.02 -2.18 7.01
C LEU A 180 -10.80 -3.19 5.86
N PRO A 181 -11.68 -3.19 4.84
CA PRO A 181 -11.47 -4.00 3.64
C PRO A 181 -10.05 -3.81 3.08
N PRO A 182 -9.40 -4.88 2.59
CA PRO A 182 -8.10 -4.74 1.98
C PRO A 182 -8.20 -3.92 0.68
N PRO A 183 -7.13 -3.20 0.30
CA PRO A 183 -7.08 -2.54 -1.00
C PRO A 183 -7.37 -3.51 -2.14
N GLN A 184 -8.07 -3.06 -3.17
CA GLN A 184 -8.59 -3.93 -4.26
C GLN A 184 -7.51 -4.75 -4.99
N TYR A 185 -6.26 -4.25 -5.02
CA TYR A 185 -5.15 -4.91 -5.70
C TYR A 185 -4.56 -6.07 -4.89
N PHE A 186 -4.84 -6.16 -3.59
CA PHE A 186 -4.30 -7.20 -2.70
C PHE A 186 -4.54 -8.64 -3.21
N PRO A 187 -5.80 -9.04 -3.50
CA PRO A 187 -6.06 -10.37 -4.05
C PRO A 187 -5.42 -10.60 -5.42
N LYS A 188 -5.09 -9.54 -6.18
CA LYS A 188 -4.43 -9.67 -7.48
C LYS A 188 -2.93 -9.91 -7.32
N ASN A 189 -2.27 -9.19 -6.42
CA ASN A 189 -0.86 -9.40 -6.11
C ASN A 189 -0.60 -10.78 -5.51
N ALA A 190 -1.41 -11.22 -4.55
CA ALA A 190 -1.24 -12.57 -4.01
C ALA A 190 -1.52 -13.65 -5.08
N MET A 191 -2.39 -13.40 -6.07
CA MET A 191 -2.51 -14.25 -7.25
C MET A 191 -1.24 -14.23 -8.12
N LEU A 192 -0.65 -13.06 -8.39
CA LEU A 192 0.62 -12.95 -9.12
C LEU A 192 1.76 -13.68 -8.40
N ASN A 193 1.84 -13.55 -7.08
CA ASN A 193 2.83 -14.27 -6.28
C ASN A 193 2.59 -15.79 -6.22
N LYS A 194 1.34 -16.23 -6.41
CA LYS A 194 1.00 -17.66 -6.54
C LYS A 194 1.30 -18.21 -7.94
N THR A 195 1.10 -17.39 -8.98
CA THR A 195 1.04 -17.85 -10.38
C THR A 195 2.17 -17.36 -11.30
N GLY A 196 3.06 -16.51 -10.78
CA GLY A 196 4.08 -15.83 -11.54
C GLY A 196 3.57 -14.54 -12.21
N TYR A 197 4.52 -13.78 -12.75
CA TYR A 197 4.31 -12.45 -13.34
C TYR A 197 5.26 -12.26 -14.53
N GLU A 198 5.08 -11.17 -15.28
CA GLU A 198 5.97 -10.83 -16.39
C GLU A 198 7.38 -10.52 -15.87
N ASN A 199 8.41 -11.02 -16.55
CA ASN A 199 9.79 -10.78 -16.15
C ASN A 199 10.11 -9.28 -16.13
N TYR A 200 10.67 -8.81 -15.01
CA TYR A 200 10.88 -7.39 -14.76
C TYR A 200 11.77 -6.69 -15.80
N ASP A 201 12.75 -7.38 -16.39
CA ASP A 201 13.63 -6.78 -17.41
C ASP A 201 12.82 -6.43 -18.68
N SER A 202 11.76 -7.19 -18.97
CA SER A 202 10.83 -6.89 -20.07
C SER A 202 9.94 -5.68 -19.75
N VAL A 203 9.44 -5.61 -18.51
CA VAL A 203 8.65 -4.47 -18.00
C VAL A 203 9.45 -3.17 -18.09
N ILE A 204 10.70 -3.17 -17.61
CA ILE A 204 11.57 -2.00 -17.69
C ILE A 204 11.89 -1.62 -19.12
N LYS A 205 12.24 -2.59 -19.98
CA LYS A 205 12.53 -2.32 -21.39
C LYS A 205 11.36 -1.64 -22.10
N LYS A 206 10.13 -2.06 -21.79
CA LYS A 206 8.91 -1.48 -22.35
C LYS A 206 8.62 -0.09 -21.76
N GLY A 207 8.65 0.04 -20.44
CA GLY A 207 8.30 1.28 -19.74
C GLY A 207 9.31 2.41 -19.94
N SER A 208 10.60 2.09 -20.11
CA SER A 208 11.68 3.07 -20.29
C SER A 208 11.77 3.64 -21.71
N HIS A 209 10.71 3.52 -22.50
CA HIS A 209 10.64 4.13 -23.82
C HIS A 209 10.34 5.63 -23.72
N ALA A 210 11.30 6.46 -24.13
CA ALA A 210 11.16 7.91 -24.15
C ALA A 210 10.35 8.36 -25.37
N LEU A 211 9.17 8.92 -25.12
CA LEU A 211 8.20 9.37 -26.14
C LEU A 211 8.36 10.86 -26.44
N SER A 212 8.25 11.24 -27.71
CA SER A 212 8.00 12.64 -28.07
C SER A 212 6.59 13.08 -27.63
N ALA A 213 6.33 14.39 -27.61
CA ALA A 213 5.01 14.90 -27.26
C ALA A 213 3.90 14.36 -28.18
N ASP A 214 4.16 14.21 -29.48
CA ASP A 214 3.18 13.70 -30.46
C ASP A 214 2.91 12.19 -30.26
N GLU A 215 3.94 11.39 -30.03
CA GLU A 215 3.78 9.96 -29.72
C GLU A 215 3.05 9.76 -28.40
N PHE A 216 3.38 10.57 -27.39
CA PHE A 216 2.72 10.52 -26.08
C PHE A 216 1.23 10.85 -26.17
N GLU A 217 0.87 11.93 -26.86
CA GLU A 217 -0.53 12.32 -27.09
C GLU A 217 -1.29 11.24 -27.86
N LYS A 218 -0.66 10.67 -28.89
CA LYS A 218 -1.24 9.59 -29.67
C LYS A 218 -1.56 8.38 -28.80
N ILE A 219 -0.60 7.90 -28.00
CA ILE A 219 -0.80 6.75 -27.11
C ILE A 219 -1.89 7.05 -26.07
N ALA A 220 -1.86 8.24 -25.46
CA ALA A 220 -2.87 8.66 -24.49
C ALA A 220 -4.30 8.62 -25.08
N ASN A 221 -4.47 9.06 -26.33
CA ASN A 221 -5.78 9.14 -26.99
C ASN A 221 -6.24 7.82 -27.63
N GLU A 222 -5.34 7.06 -28.27
CA GLU A 222 -5.70 5.88 -29.06
C GLU A 222 -5.75 4.59 -28.23
N GLU A 223 -4.93 4.47 -27.18
CA GLU A 223 -4.84 3.25 -26.36
C GLU A 223 -5.62 3.32 -25.05
N ASN A 224 -6.41 4.39 -24.85
CA ASN A 224 -7.10 4.68 -23.58
C ASN A 224 -6.12 4.58 -22.39
N ALA A 225 -4.88 5.01 -22.59
CA ALA A 225 -3.83 4.96 -21.58
C ALA A 225 -4.05 6.05 -20.54
N ILE A 226 -3.81 5.73 -19.27
CA ILE A 226 -3.80 6.73 -18.22
C ILE A 226 -2.51 7.54 -18.36
N VAL A 227 -2.66 8.85 -18.51
CA VAL A 227 -1.57 9.82 -18.31
C VAL A 227 -1.36 9.97 -16.81
N LEU A 228 -0.35 9.30 -16.28
CA LEU A 228 -0.01 9.33 -14.85
C LEU A 228 1.11 10.34 -14.60
N ASP A 229 0.76 11.41 -13.90
CA ASP A 229 1.71 12.45 -13.49
C ASP A 229 2.20 12.17 -12.07
N VAL A 230 3.52 11.93 -11.96
CA VAL A 230 4.16 11.54 -10.70
C VAL A 230 5.08 12.62 -10.16
N ARG A 231 4.98 13.85 -10.68
CA ARG A 231 5.75 15.02 -10.21
C ARG A 231 5.34 15.44 -8.79
N LYS A 232 5.82 16.58 -8.32
CA LYS A 232 5.40 17.12 -7.02
C LYS A 232 3.99 17.72 -7.11
N PRO A 233 3.22 17.71 -6.01
CA PRO A 233 1.89 18.32 -6.00
C PRO A 233 1.88 19.77 -6.48
N ALA A 234 2.88 20.56 -6.06
CA ALA A 234 3.01 21.97 -6.45
C ALA A 234 3.27 22.16 -7.96
N ASP A 235 4.05 21.26 -8.58
CA ASP A 235 4.33 21.32 -10.02
C ASP A 235 3.08 20.94 -10.82
N TYR A 236 2.31 19.96 -10.33
CA TYR A 236 1.06 19.53 -10.94
C TYR A 236 -0.01 20.63 -10.88
N THR A 237 -0.19 21.28 -9.73
CA THR A 237 -1.24 22.30 -9.57
C THR A 237 -0.98 23.54 -10.42
N GLN A 238 0.29 23.92 -10.60
CA GLN A 238 0.69 25.04 -11.47
C GLN A 238 0.56 24.75 -12.97
N GLY A 239 0.61 23.48 -13.37
CA GLY A 239 0.45 23.08 -14.76
C GLY A 239 0.55 21.57 -14.95
N HIS A 240 -0.37 20.98 -15.71
CA HIS A 240 -0.38 19.56 -16.06
C HIS A 240 -1.02 19.32 -17.43
N ILE A 241 -0.91 18.09 -17.93
CA ILE A 241 -1.57 17.66 -19.16
C ILE A 241 -3.07 17.46 -18.87
N PRO A 242 -4.00 17.98 -19.68
CA PRO A 242 -5.43 17.77 -19.47
C PRO A 242 -5.78 16.29 -19.31
N ASN A 243 -6.72 15.98 -18.40
CA ASN A 243 -7.17 14.63 -18.05
C ASN A 243 -6.10 13.69 -17.44
N SER A 244 -4.89 14.18 -17.14
CA SER A 244 -3.92 13.39 -16.37
C SER A 244 -4.41 13.12 -14.95
N ILE A 245 -3.97 12.00 -14.38
CA ILE A 245 -4.17 11.67 -12.97
C ILE A 245 -2.85 11.92 -12.23
N PHE A 246 -2.93 12.64 -11.12
CA PHE A 246 -1.78 12.88 -10.25
C PHE A 246 -1.67 11.78 -9.19
N ILE A 247 -0.51 11.13 -9.11
CA ILE A 247 -0.09 10.34 -7.93
C ILE A 247 1.41 10.56 -7.75
N GLY A 248 1.78 11.52 -6.90
CA GLY A 248 3.18 11.96 -6.78
C GLY A 248 4.14 10.91 -6.21
N LEU A 249 5.33 10.82 -6.80
CA LEU A 249 6.32 9.79 -6.49
C LEU A 249 6.86 9.88 -5.06
N ASP A 250 6.98 11.09 -4.50
CA ASP A 250 7.53 11.33 -3.15
C ASP A 250 6.58 10.95 -2.01
N GLY A 251 5.33 10.59 -2.33
CA GLY A 251 4.35 10.09 -1.37
C GLY A 251 4.28 8.56 -1.32
N GLN A 252 3.12 8.07 -0.87
CA GLN A 252 2.76 6.64 -0.87
C GLN A 252 2.37 6.16 -2.28
N PHE A 253 3.21 6.45 -3.28
CA PHE A 253 2.91 6.29 -4.71
C PHE A 253 2.32 4.91 -5.06
N ALA A 254 3.08 3.84 -4.84
CA ALA A 254 2.68 2.49 -5.24
C ALA A 254 1.39 2.00 -4.55
N PRO A 255 1.21 2.16 -3.21
CA PRO A 255 -0.07 1.86 -2.57
C PRO A 255 -1.26 2.65 -3.14
N TRP A 256 -1.08 3.93 -3.47
CA TRP A 256 -2.16 4.74 -4.08
C TRP A 256 -2.47 4.31 -5.51
N VAL A 257 -1.47 3.95 -6.31
CA VAL A 257 -1.71 3.35 -7.63
C VAL A 257 -2.56 2.07 -7.47
N GLY A 258 -2.14 1.18 -6.58
CA GLY A 258 -2.85 -0.06 -6.27
C GLY A 258 -4.28 0.17 -5.80
N ALA A 259 -4.52 1.18 -4.96
CA ALA A 259 -5.86 1.48 -4.48
C ALA A 259 -6.76 2.11 -5.55
N LEU A 260 -6.22 2.94 -6.45
CA LEU A 260 -7.00 3.85 -7.29
C LEU A 260 -7.20 3.36 -8.72
N ILE A 261 -6.22 2.67 -9.31
CA ILE A 261 -6.28 2.16 -10.68
C ILE A 261 -6.79 0.72 -10.63
N THR A 262 -8.04 0.46 -10.98
CA THR A 262 -8.67 -0.83 -10.69
C THR A 262 -8.21 -1.98 -11.57
N ASP A 263 -7.62 -1.75 -12.74
CA ASP A 263 -7.09 -2.81 -13.60
C ASP A 263 -5.56 -2.81 -13.61
N LEU A 264 -4.94 -3.95 -13.26
CA LEU A 264 -3.48 -4.11 -13.32
C LEU A 264 -2.96 -4.05 -14.77
N LYS A 265 -3.81 -4.35 -15.75
CA LYS A 265 -3.47 -4.31 -17.18
C LYS A 265 -3.71 -2.96 -17.81
N GLN A 266 -4.18 -1.96 -17.05
CA GLN A 266 -4.38 -0.61 -17.56
C GLN A 266 -3.08 -0.07 -18.17
N ALA A 267 -3.15 0.37 -19.43
CA ALA A 267 -2.05 1.06 -20.09
C ALA A 267 -1.73 2.37 -19.35
N ILE A 268 -0.45 2.62 -19.08
CA ILE A 268 0.03 3.83 -18.39
C ILE A 268 1.14 4.49 -19.22
N VAL A 269 1.04 5.81 -19.39
CA VAL A 269 2.14 6.66 -19.87
C VAL A 269 2.50 7.68 -18.81
N LEU A 270 3.79 7.92 -18.61
CA LEU A 270 4.29 8.65 -17.45
C LEU A 270 4.69 10.09 -17.77
N VAL A 271 4.29 11.02 -16.90
CA VAL A 271 4.94 12.32 -16.74
C VAL A 271 5.72 12.28 -15.43
N ALA A 272 7.01 11.98 -15.53
CA ALA A 272 7.90 11.82 -14.38
C ALA A 272 8.93 12.96 -14.31
N PRO A 273 9.49 13.25 -13.11
CA PRO A 273 10.69 14.08 -13.01
C PRO A 273 11.86 13.44 -13.78
N ASP A 274 12.65 14.28 -14.46
CA ASP A 274 13.83 13.83 -15.20
C ASP A 274 14.76 12.98 -14.31
N GLY A 275 15.13 11.80 -14.81
CA GLY A 275 16.02 10.86 -14.12
C GLY A 275 15.34 9.95 -13.08
N ARG A 276 14.01 10.02 -12.93
CA ARG A 276 13.23 9.16 -12.02
C ARG A 276 12.22 8.26 -12.74
N GLU A 277 12.36 8.12 -14.05
CA GLU A 277 11.46 7.33 -14.90
C GLU A 277 11.55 5.84 -14.53
N GLU A 278 12.76 5.29 -14.46
CA GLU A 278 12.99 3.89 -14.05
C GLU A 278 12.53 3.62 -12.62
N GLU A 279 12.73 4.56 -11.68
CA GLU A 279 12.21 4.44 -10.31
C GLU A 279 10.68 4.34 -10.32
N THR A 280 10.02 5.14 -11.16
CA THR A 280 8.56 5.14 -11.28
C THR A 280 8.07 3.78 -11.79
N ILE A 281 8.66 3.27 -12.87
CA ILE A 281 8.31 1.97 -13.47
C ILE A 281 8.56 0.84 -12.46
N MET A 282 9.70 0.85 -11.77
CA MET A 282 10.01 -0.09 -10.70
C MET A 282 8.93 -0.10 -9.62
N ARG A 283 8.50 1.07 -9.15
CA ARG A 283 7.51 1.17 -8.06
C ARG A 283 6.10 0.79 -8.51
N LEU A 284 5.75 0.98 -9.78
CA LEU A 284 4.51 0.45 -10.36
C LEU A 284 4.53 -1.08 -10.42
N SER A 285 5.64 -1.66 -10.89
CA SER A 285 5.81 -3.11 -10.98
C SER A 285 5.75 -3.79 -9.61
N ARG A 286 6.27 -3.14 -8.54
CA ARG A 286 6.12 -3.63 -7.16
C ARG A 286 4.68 -3.86 -6.71
N VAL A 287 3.70 -3.23 -7.34
CA VAL A 287 2.26 -3.44 -7.05
C VAL A 287 1.51 -4.06 -8.23
N GLY A 288 2.22 -4.64 -9.20
CA GLY A 288 1.66 -5.42 -10.32
C GLY A 288 1.20 -4.61 -11.54
N TYR A 289 1.55 -3.33 -11.63
CA TYR A 289 1.18 -2.46 -12.75
C TYR A 289 2.30 -2.42 -13.79
N ASP A 290 2.47 -3.54 -14.51
CA ASP A 290 3.57 -3.74 -15.45
C ASP A 290 3.28 -3.16 -16.85
N ASN A 291 2.05 -2.73 -17.13
CA ASN A 291 1.66 -2.18 -18.45
C ASN A 291 2.01 -0.68 -18.62
N THR A 292 3.22 -0.29 -18.24
CA THR A 292 3.77 1.04 -18.58
C THR A 292 4.28 1.02 -20.02
N ILE A 293 3.84 1.95 -20.86
CA ILE A 293 4.08 1.97 -22.31
C ILE A 293 5.17 2.98 -22.72
N GLY A 294 5.51 3.89 -21.82
CA GLY A 294 6.57 4.87 -22.03
C GLY A 294 6.42 6.07 -21.12
N TYR A 295 7.29 7.05 -21.29
CA TYR A 295 7.25 8.32 -20.57
C TYR A 295 7.48 9.49 -21.51
N LEU A 296 6.94 10.66 -21.15
CA LEU A 296 7.13 11.89 -21.91
C LEU A 296 8.57 12.39 -21.75
N LYS A 297 9.36 12.32 -22.83
CA LYS A 297 10.74 12.79 -22.84
C LYS A 297 10.79 14.28 -22.54
N GLY A 298 11.56 14.67 -21.52
CA GLY A 298 11.69 16.07 -21.09
C GLY A 298 10.41 16.64 -20.45
N GLY A 299 9.50 15.76 -19.99
CA GLY A 299 8.34 16.10 -19.18
C GLY A 299 7.41 17.17 -19.76
N LEU A 300 6.69 17.85 -18.86
CA LEU A 300 5.68 18.85 -19.22
C LEU A 300 6.26 20.02 -20.04
N GLU A 301 7.53 20.37 -19.87
CA GLU A 301 8.13 21.47 -20.64
C GLU A 301 8.22 21.12 -22.13
N THR A 302 8.50 19.86 -22.48
CA THR A 302 8.47 19.40 -23.88
C THR A 302 7.07 19.45 -24.45
N TRP A 303 6.06 19.10 -23.66
CA TRP A 303 4.65 19.22 -24.04
C TRP A 303 4.25 20.68 -24.35
N LYS A 304 4.62 21.62 -23.47
CA LYS A 304 4.39 23.06 -23.66
C LYS A 304 5.11 23.59 -24.90
N ASN A 305 6.37 23.22 -25.09
CA ASN A 305 7.18 23.65 -26.24
C ASN A 305 6.63 23.14 -27.57
N ALA A 306 5.92 22.01 -27.57
CA ALA A 306 5.19 21.50 -28.71
C ALA A 306 3.85 22.23 -28.97
N GLY A 307 3.51 23.25 -28.17
CA GLY A 307 2.29 24.03 -28.30
C GLY A 307 1.02 23.31 -27.88
N LYS A 308 1.13 22.21 -27.13
CA LYS A 308 -0.01 21.40 -26.68
C LYS A 308 -0.67 22.02 -25.44
N GLU A 309 -1.97 21.74 -25.28
CA GLU A 309 -2.77 22.34 -24.21
C GLU A 309 -2.32 21.88 -22.82
N THR A 310 -2.36 22.79 -21.85
CA THR A 310 -2.11 22.50 -20.43
C THR A 310 -3.27 22.98 -19.59
N ASP A 311 -3.45 22.35 -18.44
CA ASP A 311 -4.46 22.74 -17.45
C ASP A 311 -3.81 23.00 -16.08
N THR A 312 -4.56 23.57 -15.15
CA THR A 312 -4.13 23.91 -13.79
C THR A 312 -5.15 23.44 -12.76
N LEU A 313 -4.72 23.32 -11.50
CA LEU A 313 -5.60 23.08 -10.37
C LEU A 313 -5.45 24.24 -9.40
N LEU A 314 -6.54 24.96 -9.14
CA LEU A 314 -6.53 26.03 -8.16
C LEU A 314 -6.22 25.45 -6.78
N SER A 315 -5.12 25.90 -6.17
CA SER A 315 -4.77 25.59 -4.78
C SER A 315 -4.70 26.89 -4.00
N ILE A 316 -5.43 26.98 -2.90
CA ILE A 316 -5.50 28.18 -2.05
C ILE A 316 -4.85 27.91 -0.68
N PRO A 317 -4.21 28.92 -0.08
CA PRO A 317 -3.69 28.80 1.28
C PRO A 317 -4.83 28.67 2.30
N ALA A 318 -4.54 28.06 3.45
CA ALA A 318 -5.51 27.79 4.51
C ALA A 318 -6.20 29.07 5.02
N GLU A 319 -5.49 30.20 5.04
CA GLU A 319 -6.04 31.50 5.48
C GLU A 319 -7.12 32.00 4.51
N LYS A 320 -6.91 31.84 3.20
CA LYS A 320 -7.92 32.19 2.19
C LYS A 320 -9.11 31.23 2.28
N PHE A 321 -8.85 29.94 2.48
CA PHE A 321 -9.91 28.97 2.73
C PHE A 321 -10.72 29.33 3.98
N ALA A 322 -10.10 29.80 5.06
CA ALA A 322 -10.79 30.25 6.27
C ALA A 322 -11.74 31.43 6.04
N GLU A 323 -11.37 32.36 5.16
CA GLU A 323 -12.28 33.44 4.73
C GLU A 323 -13.48 32.87 3.94
N GLU A 324 -13.24 31.97 2.99
CA GLU A 324 -14.30 31.35 2.18
C GLU A 324 -15.21 30.43 3.02
N TYR A 325 -14.65 29.78 4.04
CA TYR A 325 -15.35 28.90 4.97
C TYR A 325 -16.36 29.65 5.85
N LYS A 326 -16.36 30.99 5.88
CA LYS A 326 -17.44 31.77 6.53
C LYS A 326 -18.78 31.66 5.79
N ASN A 327 -18.77 31.25 4.52
CA ASN A 327 -19.99 30.99 3.77
C ASN A 327 -20.68 29.70 4.27
N GLU A 328 -21.98 29.78 4.56
CA GLU A 328 -22.77 28.63 5.03
C GLU A 328 -22.98 27.56 3.95
N ASN A 329 -22.92 27.93 2.67
CA ASN A 329 -23.15 27.01 1.54
C ASN A 329 -21.85 26.50 0.89
N ILE A 330 -20.72 26.54 1.61
CA ILE A 330 -19.45 25.99 1.13
C ILE A 330 -19.53 24.46 1.06
N ASN A 331 -19.04 23.85 -0.02
CA ASN A 331 -18.92 22.39 -0.11
C ASN A 331 -17.46 22.01 0.17
N VAL A 332 -17.24 21.26 1.25
CA VAL A 332 -15.89 20.84 1.65
C VAL A 332 -15.82 19.32 1.63
N LEU A 333 -14.84 18.77 0.91
CA LEU A 333 -14.56 17.33 0.89
C LEU A 333 -13.30 17.04 1.70
N ASP A 334 -13.45 16.23 2.73
CA ASP A 334 -12.33 15.67 3.47
C ASP A 334 -12.02 14.27 2.92
N VAL A 335 -10.86 14.14 2.26
CA VAL A 335 -10.44 12.89 1.62
C VAL A 335 -9.47 12.06 2.47
N ARG A 336 -9.35 12.37 3.77
CA ARG A 336 -8.58 11.56 4.73
C ARG A 336 -9.25 10.20 4.97
N LYS A 337 -8.52 9.27 5.61
CA LYS A 337 -9.07 7.97 6.00
C LYS A 337 -10.18 8.15 7.04
N PRO A 338 -11.15 7.22 7.14
CA PRO A 338 -12.24 7.31 8.11
C PRO A 338 -11.77 7.60 9.55
N GLY A 339 -10.77 6.86 10.04
CA GLY A 339 -10.24 7.08 11.39
C GLY A 339 -9.59 8.45 11.62
N GLU A 340 -9.05 9.10 10.58
CA GLU A 340 -8.54 10.48 10.70
C GLU A 340 -9.69 11.50 10.77
N PHE A 341 -10.77 11.26 10.04
CA PHE A 341 -11.98 12.09 10.08
C PHE A 341 -12.70 11.95 11.42
N ASP A 342 -12.90 10.71 11.87
CA ASP A 342 -13.55 10.38 13.14
C ASP A 342 -12.79 10.90 14.36
N ALA A 343 -11.46 11.06 14.24
CA ALA A 343 -10.65 11.65 15.29
C ALA A 343 -10.93 13.14 15.44
N GLN A 344 -10.95 13.87 14.33
CA GLN A 344 -11.24 15.30 14.29
C GLN A 344 -11.42 15.79 12.86
N HIS A 345 -12.43 16.62 12.60
CA HIS A 345 -12.69 17.19 11.27
C HIS A 345 -13.36 18.58 11.33
N LEU A 346 -13.55 19.21 10.17
CA LEU A 346 -14.26 20.50 10.07
C LEU A 346 -15.78 20.27 10.11
N LEU A 347 -16.50 21.14 10.82
CA LEU A 347 -17.95 20.99 11.03
C LEU A 347 -18.78 20.89 9.73
N LYS A 348 -18.32 21.52 8.64
CA LYS A 348 -19.00 21.55 7.33
C LYS A 348 -18.37 20.63 6.28
N ALA A 349 -17.43 19.77 6.67
CA ALA A 349 -16.79 18.83 5.76
C ALA A 349 -17.59 17.54 5.60
N GLU A 350 -17.75 17.09 4.36
CA GLU A 350 -18.24 15.77 4.03
C GLU A 350 -17.06 14.79 3.92
N SER A 351 -17.13 13.68 4.65
CA SER A 351 -16.12 12.62 4.56
C SER A 351 -16.26 11.86 3.24
N LYS A 352 -15.23 11.97 2.39
CA LYS A 352 -15.11 11.27 1.10
C LYS A 352 -13.70 10.68 0.97
N PRO A 353 -13.36 9.62 1.73
CA PRO A 353 -12.00 9.08 1.75
C PRO A 353 -11.50 8.72 0.35
N LEU A 354 -10.24 9.06 0.07
CA LEU A 354 -9.62 8.83 -1.24
C LEU A 354 -9.64 7.35 -1.64
N ASP A 355 -9.45 6.44 -0.68
CA ASP A 355 -9.45 4.98 -0.89
C ASP A 355 -10.75 4.48 -1.56
N PHE A 356 -11.86 5.20 -1.40
CA PHE A 356 -13.19 4.84 -1.92
C PHE A 356 -13.66 5.75 -3.06
N ILE A 357 -12.77 6.54 -3.69
CA ILE A 357 -13.14 7.53 -4.72
C ILE A 357 -13.92 6.93 -5.89
N ASN A 358 -13.64 5.69 -6.24
CA ASN A 358 -14.34 4.97 -7.29
C ASN A 358 -15.82 4.69 -6.95
N ASP A 359 -16.14 4.58 -5.66
CA ASP A 359 -17.48 4.25 -5.17
C ASP A 359 -18.35 5.50 -5.02
N TRP A 360 -17.77 6.59 -4.49
CA TRP A 360 -18.55 7.78 -4.14
C TRP A 360 -18.57 8.88 -5.19
N THR A 361 -17.72 8.87 -6.23
CA THR A 361 -17.67 10.00 -7.20
C THR A 361 -19.02 10.28 -7.85
N ASN A 362 -19.86 9.26 -8.07
CA ASN A 362 -21.20 9.44 -8.65
C ASN A 362 -22.23 10.03 -7.66
N SER A 363 -21.88 10.11 -6.36
CA SER A 363 -22.75 10.69 -5.31
C SER A 363 -22.58 12.21 -5.15
N VAL A 364 -21.58 12.82 -5.79
CA VAL A 364 -21.29 14.26 -5.70
C VAL A 364 -21.63 14.99 -7.00
N ASP A 365 -22.10 16.24 -6.88
CA ASP A 365 -22.62 17.02 -8.01
C ASP A 365 -21.50 17.75 -8.75
N LYS A 366 -21.25 17.36 -10.00
CA LYS A 366 -20.19 17.92 -10.86
C LYS A 366 -20.27 19.43 -11.08
N ASN A 367 -21.43 20.04 -10.86
CA ASN A 367 -21.66 21.47 -11.07
C ASN A 367 -21.32 22.33 -9.86
N LYS A 368 -21.15 21.74 -8.67
CA LYS A 368 -20.79 22.47 -7.45
C LYS A 368 -19.29 22.76 -7.40
N THR A 369 -18.95 23.84 -6.68
CA THR A 369 -17.57 24.12 -6.29
C THR A 369 -17.24 23.35 -5.02
N TYR A 370 -16.15 22.59 -5.06
CA TYR A 370 -15.65 21.82 -3.92
C TYR A 370 -14.27 22.29 -3.47
N HIS A 371 -14.13 22.49 -2.16
CA HIS A 371 -12.86 22.67 -1.49
C HIS A 371 -12.40 21.33 -0.94
N ILE A 372 -11.28 20.83 -1.44
CA ILE A 372 -10.80 19.49 -1.12
C ILE A 372 -9.56 19.61 -0.24
N HIS A 373 -9.56 18.91 0.89
CA HIS A 373 -8.40 18.81 1.74
C HIS A 373 -8.16 17.37 2.19
N CYS A 374 -6.92 17.08 2.55
CA CYS A 374 -6.55 15.87 3.28
C CYS A 374 -5.76 16.28 4.53
N ALA A 375 -4.88 15.42 5.08
CA ALA A 375 -4.02 15.83 6.20
C ALA A 375 -3.01 16.93 5.82
N GLY A 376 -2.32 16.78 4.69
CA GLY A 376 -1.17 17.62 4.32
C GLY A 376 -1.09 18.08 2.86
N GLY A 377 -2.16 17.92 2.07
CA GLY A 377 -2.25 18.34 0.67
C GLY A 377 -1.98 17.26 -0.38
N TYR A 378 -1.22 16.20 -0.07
CA TYR A 378 -0.88 15.16 -1.06
C TYR A 378 -2.12 14.43 -1.62
N ARG A 379 -2.99 13.90 -0.75
CA ARG A 379 -4.18 13.13 -1.17
C ARG A 379 -5.28 13.99 -1.79
N SER A 380 -5.38 15.27 -1.42
CA SER A 380 -6.37 16.18 -1.99
C SER A 380 -6.06 16.51 -3.44
N VAL A 381 -4.78 16.67 -3.80
CA VAL A 381 -4.38 16.84 -5.22
C VAL A 381 -4.65 15.57 -6.03
N ILE A 382 -4.45 14.37 -5.46
CA ILE A 382 -4.83 13.10 -6.11
C ILE A 382 -6.34 13.09 -6.37
N ALA A 383 -7.15 13.29 -5.33
CA ALA A 383 -8.61 13.31 -5.45
C ALA A 383 -9.09 14.33 -6.48
N ALA A 384 -8.56 15.56 -6.43
CA ALA A 384 -8.89 16.62 -7.36
C ALA A 384 -8.52 16.27 -8.80
N SER A 385 -7.35 15.65 -9.05
CA SER A 385 -6.97 15.22 -10.39
C SER A 385 -7.92 14.17 -10.97
N ILE A 386 -8.34 13.19 -10.16
CA ILE A 386 -9.29 12.14 -10.55
C ILE A 386 -10.66 12.73 -10.84
N LEU A 387 -11.16 13.61 -9.97
CA LEU A 387 -12.44 14.29 -10.18
C LEU A 387 -12.38 15.16 -11.44
N LYS A 388 -11.29 15.90 -11.66
CA LYS A 388 -11.10 16.73 -12.85
C LYS A 388 -11.12 15.89 -14.13
N ALA A 389 -10.38 14.77 -14.15
CA ALA A 389 -10.41 13.80 -15.26
C ALA A 389 -11.81 13.18 -15.48
N ARG A 390 -12.68 13.16 -14.46
CA ARG A 390 -14.08 12.72 -14.53
C ARG A 390 -15.07 13.85 -14.86
N GLY A 391 -14.57 15.03 -15.22
CA GLY A 391 -15.36 16.16 -15.72
C GLY A 391 -15.85 17.14 -14.65
N PHE A 392 -15.33 17.08 -13.41
CA PHE A 392 -15.57 18.12 -12.42
C PHE A 392 -14.76 19.37 -12.78
N LYS A 393 -15.43 20.52 -12.86
CA LYS A 393 -14.78 21.77 -13.33
C LYS A 393 -14.34 22.69 -12.20
N ASN A 394 -15.06 22.67 -11.07
CA ASN A 394 -14.92 23.64 -10.00
C ASN A 394 -14.29 22.98 -8.76
N LEU A 395 -13.00 22.70 -8.83
CA LEU A 395 -12.24 22.05 -7.75
C LEU A 395 -11.18 22.99 -7.21
N ILE A 396 -11.09 23.08 -5.89
CA ILE A 396 -10.15 23.93 -5.18
C ILE A 396 -9.42 23.08 -4.15
N ASP A 397 -8.12 22.87 -4.33
CA ASP A 397 -7.28 22.24 -3.31
C ASP A 397 -6.97 23.24 -2.18
N VAL A 398 -6.97 22.76 -0.94
CA VAL A 398 -6.52 23.56 0.22
C VAL A 398 -5.09 23.17 0.57
N ALA A 399 -4.15 24.08 0.26
CA ALA A 399 -2.74 23.86 0.46
C ALA A 399 -2.39 23.60 1.93
N GLY A 400 -1.56 22.59 2.17
CA GLY A 400 -1.17 22.17 3.52
C GLY A 400 -2.24 21.38 4.28
N GLY A 401 -3.44 21.20 3.71
CA GLY A 401 -4.50 20.36 4.25
C GLY A 401 -4.95 20.73 5.66
N PHE A 402 -5.51 19.74 6.37
CA PHE A 402 -6.03 19.88 7.73
C PHE A 402 -4.97 20.41 8.71
N SER A 403 -3.71 20.01 8.57
CA SER A 403 -2.61 20.52 9.41
C SER A 403 -2.35 22.02 9.26
N ALA A 404 -2.63 22.61 8.09
CA ALA A 404 -2.59 24.05 7.90
C ALA A 404 -3.90 24.71 8.36
N ILE A 405 -5.05 24.10 8.06
CA ILE A 405 -6.37 24.58 8.47
C ILE A 405 -6.48 24.71 10.00
N GLN A 406 -5.95 23.77 10.77
CA GLN A 406 -5.93 23.81 12.23
C GLN A 406 -5.17 25.01 12.83
N LYS A 407 -4.33 25.68 12.04
CA LYS A 407 -3.62 26.89 12.46
C LYS A 407 -4.43 28.17 12.23
N THR A 408 -5.63 28.05 11.64
CA THR A 408 -6.56 29.14 11.40
C THR A 408 -7.61 29.23 12.52
N ALA A 409 -8.55 30.17 12.39
CA ALA A 409 -9.67 30.33 13.34
C ALA A 409 -10.88 29.41 13.02
N ILE A 410 -10.79 28.50 12.04
CA ILE A 410 -11.90 27.60 11.71
C ILE A 410 -12.13 26.62 12.86
N ALA A 411 -13.38 26.54 13.33
CA ALA A 411 -13.78 25.55 14.32
C ALA A 411 -13.76 24.12 13.75
N THR A 412 -13.21 23.20 14.53
CA THR A 412 -13.22 21.75 14.30
C THR A 412 -14.13 21.06 15.31
N THR A 413 -14.45 19.79 15.08
CA THR A 413 -14.97 18.94 16.16
C THR A 413 -13.96 18.82 17.30
N GLU A 414 -14.44 18.37 18.46
CA GLU A 414 -13.54 17.94 19.54
C GLU A 414 -12.68 16.76 19.07
N PHE A 415 -11.46 16.68 19.57
CA PHE A 415 -10.57 15.58 19.25
C PHE A 415 -10.93 14.36 20.09
N GLU A 416 -11.24 13.25 19.42
CA GLU A 416 -11.47 11.95 20.05
C GLU A 416 -10.41 10.96 19.58
N CYS A 417 -9.74 10.27 20.50
CA CYS A 417 -8.74 9.29 20.10
C CYS A 417 -9.44 8.06 19.48
N PRO A 418 -9.19 7.67 18.22
CA PRO A 418 -9.85 6.53 17.59
C PRO A 418 -9.71 5.23 18.38
N SER A 419 -8.60 5.05 19.09
CA SER A 419 -8.34 3.88 19.94
C SER A 419 -9.22 3.79 21.20
N THR A 420 -10.03 4.83 21.49
CA THR A 420 -10.94 4.86 22.64
C THR A 420 -12.38 4.51 22.28
N LYS A 421 -12.72 4.43 20.99
CA LYS A 421 -14.01 3.93 20.50
C LYS A 421 -13.99 2.40 20.56
N LYS A 422 -14.33 1.87 21.74
CA LYS A 422 -14.56 0.43 21.98
C LYS A 422 -15.85 -0.06 21.33
#